data_AF-G4Z9L2-F1
#
_entry.id   AF-G4Z9L2-F1
#
_cell.length_a   1.000
_cell.length_b   1.000
_cell.length_c   1.000
_cell.angle_alpha   90.00
_cell.angle_beta   90.00
_cell.angle_gamma   90.00
#
_symmetry.space_group_name_H-M   'P 1'
#
loop_
_entity.id
_entity.type
_entity.pdbx_description
1 polymer ?
#
loop_
_entity_poly.entity_id
_entity_poly.type
_entity_poly.pdbx_seq_one_letter_code
_entity_poly.pdbx_strand_id
1 'polypeptide(L)'
;MRKRPTAAAAAVSSIDREAVSLKKKKRDGRGISRANLAFWGLVVLLAAILLRSPVFTHAPTEDEKVAAFMDWFHAAGGNTSSKIKIQTFPGMGRGVVALESVEEEDELLFVPKSIIMYVLLKIAQWRVLAHLSCC
;
A
#
# COMPACT_ATOMS: atom_id res chain seq x y z
N MET A 1 -70.96 -27.49 63.01
CA MET A 1 -71.60 -26.16 63.06
C MET A 1 -71.33 -25.39 61.76
N ARG A 2 -72.18 -24.42 61.39
CA ARG A 2 -71.98 -23.55 60.21
C ARG A 2 -71.01 -22.40 60.52
N LYS A 3 -70.12 -22.04 59.57
CA LYS A 3 -70.01 -20.69 58.96
C LYS A 3 -68.96 -20.61 57.84
N ARG A 4 -69.40 -20.07 56.70
CA ARG A 4 -68.74 -19.39 55.56
C ARG A 4 -69.72 -18.21 55.20
N PRO A 5 -69.42 -17.21 54.33
CA PRO A 5 -68.26 -16.98 53.46
C PRO A 5 -67.25 -16.03 54.17
N THR A 6 -66.51 -15.04 53.63
CA THR A 6 -66.51 -14.29 52.33
C THR A 6 -65.09 -13.78 52.00
N ALA A 7 -64.95 -12.83 51.07
CA ALA A 7 -63.68 -12.45 50.43
C ALA A 7 -63.28 -10.97 50.63
N ALA A 8 -61.97 -10.71 50.67
CA ALA A 8 -61.26 -9.56 50.11
C ALA A 8 -59.76 -9.97 50.04
N ALA A 9 -58.97 -9.84 48.97
CA ALA A 9 -58.88 -8.85 47.88
C ALA A 9 -58.01 -7.59 48.19
N ALA A 10 -56.79 -7.80 48.70
CA ALA A 10 -55.64 -6.91 48.53
C ALA A 10 -54.36 -7.79 48.58
N ALA A 11 -53.47 -7.87 47.58
CA ALA A 11 -52.82 -6.84 46.76
C ALA A 11 -51.65 -6.11 47.46
N VAL A 12 -50.62 -6.86 47.89
CA VAL A 12 -49.26 -6.32 48.05
C VAL A 12 -48.26 -7.31 47.42
N SER A 13 -47.72 -6.97 46.26
CA SER A 13 -46.57 -7.66 45.65
C SER A 13 -45.31 -6.84 45.90
N SER A 14 -44.44 -7.30 46.80
CA SER A 14 -43.16 -6.65 47.10
C SER A 14 -42.00 -7.64 47.05
N ILE A 15 -41.62 -7.98 45.82
CA ILE A 15 -40.22 -8.04 45.35
C ILE A 15 -39.25 -8.65 46.37
N ASP A 16 -39.02 -9.95 46.24
CA ASP A 16 -37.82 -10.60 46.77
C ASP A 16 -36.59 -9.93 46.13
N ARG A 17 -35.58 -9.60 46.95
CA ARG A 17 -34.49 -8.68 46.55
C ARG A 17 -33.15 -9.37 46.62
N GLU A 18 -32.55 -9.56 45.45
CA GLU A 18 -31.32 -10.31 45.22
C GLU A 18 -30.20 -10.04 46.22
N ALA A 19 -29.67 -11.12 46.81
CA ALA A 19 -28.37 -11.15 47.49
C ALA A 19 -27.29 -11.80 46.62
N VAL A 20 -27.35 -11.61 45.29
CA VAL A 20 -26.34 -12.12 44.35
C VAL A 20 -25.02 -11.41 44.63
N SER A 21 -24.08 -12.12 45.26
CA SER A 21 -22.74 -11.61 45.58
C SER A 21 -21.87 -11.44 44.34
N LEU A 22 -22.09 -10.34 43.63
CA LEU A 22 -21.18 -9.85 42.58
C LEU A 22 -19.81 -9.56 43.18
N LYS A 23 -18.90 -10.54 43.08
CA LYS A 23 -17.46 -10.34 43.34
C LYS A 23 -17.00 -9.11 42.54
N LYS A 24 -16.71 -8.01 43.22
CA LYS A 24 -16.09 -6.82 42.63
C LYS A 24 -14.74 -7.22 42.03
N LYS A 25 -14.72 -7.54 40.74
CA LYS A 25 -13.49 -7.77 39.98
C LYS A 25 -12.72 -6.45 40.01
N LYS A 26 -11.64 -6.45 40.82
CA LYS A 26 -10.78 -5.30 41.10
C LYS A 26 -10.45 -4.59 39.79
N ARG A 27 -10.99 -3.38 39.61
CA ARG A 27 -10.71 -2.52 38.45
C ARG A 27 -9.35 -1.88 38.67
N ASP A 28 -8.31 -2.72 38.67
CA ASP A 28 -6.94 -2.28 38.71
C ASP A 28 -6.72 -1.34 37.53
N GLY A 29 -6.58 -0.06 37.85
CA GLY A 29 -6.27 0.96 36.87
C GLY A 29 -4.97 0.57 36.22
N ARG A 30 -5.04 0.14 34.95
CA ARG A 30 -3.88 -0.30 34.17
C ARG A 30 -3.02 0.93 33.87
N GLY A 31 -2.25 1.35 34.87
CA GLY A 31 -1.37 2.49 34.80
C GLY A 31 -0.54 2.37 33.55
N ILE A 32 -0.65 3.37 32.66
CA ILE A 32 0.10 3.40 31.42
C ILE A 32 1.56 3.50 31.83
N SER A 33 2.26 2.36 31.77
CA SER A 33 3.62 2.25 32.29
C SER A 33 4.47 3.35 31.67
N ARG A 34 5.25 4.06 32.49
CA ARG A 34 6.04 5.22 32.04
C ARG A 34 6.94 4.87 30.85
N ALA A 35 7.45 3.64 30.80
CA ALA A 35 8.21 3.11 29.67
C ALA A 35 7.39 3.07 28.36
N ASN A 36 6.11 2.67 28.42
CA ASN A 36 5.23 2.61 27.25
C ASN A 36 4.87 4.03 26.77
N LEU A 37 4.61 4.97 27.69
CA LEU A 37 4.34 6.37 27.37
C LEU A 37 5.58 7.06 26.76
N ALA A 38 6.78 6.78 27.28
CA ALA A 38 8.04 7.22 26.70
C ALA A 38 8.32 6.60 25.32
N PHE A 39 8.00 5.31 25.12
CA PHE A 39 8.14 4.63 23.83
C PHE A 39 7.25 5.26 22.76
N TRP A 40 5.96 5.46 23.03
CA TRP A 40 5.06 6.16 22.09
C TRP A 40 5.48 7.62 21.86
N GLY A 41 5.97 8.32 22.88
CA GLY A 41 6.57 9.65 22.73
C GLY A 41 7.79 9.66 21.80
N LEU A 42 8.69 8.69 21.93
CA LEU A 42 9.86 8.53 21.06
C LEU A 42 9.46 8.19 19.61
N VAL A 43 8.47 7.32 19.42
CA VAL A 43 7.95 6.95 18.09
C VAL A 43 7.30 8.16 17.39
N VAL A 44 6.49 8.95 18.12
CA VAL A 44 5.90 10.18 17.58
C VAL A 44 6.96 11.24 17.30
N LEU A 45 8.00 11.36 18.14
CA LEU A 45 9.12 12.26 17.92
C LEU A 45 9.93 11.86 16.68
N LEU A 46 10.26 10.58 16.52
CA LEU A 46 10.94 10.04 15.32
C LEU A 46 10.10 10.26 14.06
N ALA A 47 8.79 9.96 14.10
CA ALA A 47 7.90 10.23 12.98
C ALA A 47 7.86 11.74 12.63
N ALA A 48 7.75 12.63 13.62
CA ALA A 48 7.75 14.07 13.41
C ALA A 48 9.09 14.61 12.87
N ILE A 49 10.22 14.02 13.27
CA ILE A 49 11.55 14.34 12.73
C ILE A 49 11.66 13.88 11.28
N LEU A 50 11.23 12.65 10.96
CA LEU A 50 11.23 12.12 9.59
C LEU A 50 10.34 12.97 8.67
N LEU A 51 9.10 13.29 9.08
CA LEU A 51 8.18 14.15 8.32
C LEU A 51 8.66 15.60 8.16
N ARG A 52 9.55 16.10 9.05
CA ARG A 52 10.16 17.44 8.92
C ARG A 52 11.52 17.43 8.21
N SER A 53 12.10 16.27 7.95
CA SER A 53 13.44 16.19 7.36
C SER A 53 13.40 16.51 5.86
N PRO A 54 14.19 17.47 5.35
CA PRO A 54 14.29 17.76 3.91
C PRO A 54 15.10 16.68 3.14
N VAL A 55 15.37 15.54 3.77
CA VAL A 55 16.16 14.43 3.22
C VAL A 55 15.49 13.82 1.97
N PHE A 56 14.17 13.93 1.86
CA PHE A 56 13.39 13.45 0.71
C PHE A 56 13.03 14.54 -0.33
N THR A 57 13.59 15.75 -0.22
CA THR A 57 13.36 16.83 -1.22
C THR A 57 14.53 17.03 -2.19
N HIS A 58 15.46 16.06 -2.29
CA HIS A 58 16.37 16.03 -3.44
C HIS A 58 15.61 15.47 -4.65
N ALA A 59 15.33 16.32 -5.64
CA ALA A 59 14.87 15.84 -6.94
C ALA A 59 16.03 15.08 -7.58
N PRO A 60 15.85 13.80 -7.99
CA PRO A 60 16.97 12.96 -8.37
C PRO A 60 17.73 13.53 -9.56
N THR A 61 19.05 13.37 -9.54
CA THR A 61 19.92 13.84 -10.63
C THR A 61 19.64 13.09 -11.92
N GLU A 62 20.07 13.63 -13.06
CA GLU A 62 19.87 12.96 -14.35
C GLU A 62 20.66 11.65 -14.47
N ASP A 63 21.74 11.48 -13.71
CA ASP A 63 22.50 10.23 -13.64
C ASP A 63 21.83 9.21 -12.69
N GLU A 64 21.25 9.65 -11.56
CA GLU A 64 20.40 8.79 -10.70
C GLU A 64 19.18 8.26 -11.45
N LYS A 65 18.54 9.07 -12.30
CA LYS A 65 17.43 8.63 -13.15
C LYS A 65 17.88 7.58 -14.18
N VAL A 66 19.11 7.69 -14.70
CA VAL A 66 19.68 6.68 -15.60
C VAL A 66 20.00 5.40 -14.83
N ALA A 67 20.59 5.49 -13.64
CA ALA A 67 20.85 4.32 -12.79
C ALA A 67 19.54 3.57 -12.45
N ALA A 68 18.52 4.27 -11.95
CA ALA A 68 17.22 3.69 -11.64
C ALA A 68 16.49 3.10 -12.87
N PHE A 69 16.70 3.68 -14.05
CA PHE A 69 16.22 3.11 -15.31
C PHE A 69 16.96 1.81 -15.66
N MET A 70 18.28 1.76 -15.53
CA MET A 70 19.07 0.54 -15.79
C MET A 70 18.71 -0.57 -14.80
N ASP A 71 18.56 -0.25 -13.50
CA ASP A 71 18.13 -1.21 -12.47
C ASP A 71 16.74 -1.80 -12.80
N TRP A 72 15.78 -0.95 -13.18
CA TRP A 72 14.45 -1.39 -13.62
C TRP A 72 14.51 -2.25 -14.90
N PHE A 73 15.32 -1.83 -15.88
CA PHE A 73 15.48 -2.51 -17.15
C PHE A 73 16.06 -3.92 -16.96
N HIS A 74 17.12 -4.05 -16.15
CA HIS A 74 17.71 -5.34 -15.79
C HIS A 74 16.76 -6.20 -14.94
N ALA A 75 16.06 -5.62 -13.97
CA ALA A 75 15.06 -6.34 -13.18
C ALA A 75 13.88 -6.89 -14.02
N ALA A 76 13.59 -6.26 -15.16
CA ALA A 76 12.60 -6.73 -16.13
C ALA A 76 13.14 -7.75 -17.15
N GLY A 77 14.42 -8.14 -17.07
CA GLY A 77 15.10 -9.08 -17.96
C GLY A 77 15.81 -8.43 -19.15
N GLY A 78 15.99 -7.12 -19.16
CA GLY A 78 16.78 -6.40 -20.17
C GLY A 78 18.29 -6.54 -19.93
N ASN A 79 19.07 -6.52 -21.01
CA ASN A 79 20.53 -6.63 -20.94
C ASN A 79 21.22 -5.57 -21.81
N THR A 80 22.42 -5.15 -21.40
CA THR A 80 23.30 -4.24 -22.14
C THR A 80 24.74 -4.70 -22.06
N SER A 81 25.45 -4.68 -23.17
CA SER A 81 26.88 -4.98 -23.21
C SER A 81 27.69 -3.94 -22.43
N SER A 82 28.77 -4.37 -21.76
CA SER A 82 29.75 -3.48 -21.12
C SER A 82 30.47 -2.57 -22.12
N LYS A 83 30.44 -2.91 -23.43
CA LYS A 83 30.95 -2.06 -24.51
C LYS A 83 30.20 -0.74 -24.68
N ILE A 84 29.02 -0.57 -24.07
CA ILE A 84 28.18 0.64 -24.23
C ILE A 84 27.78 1.30 -22.91
N LYS A 85 27.46 2.60 -22.97
CA LYS A 85 26.90 3.36 -21.84
C LYS A 85 25.92 4.43 -22.30
N ILE A 86 24.91 4.75 -21.49
CA ILE A 86 24.04 5.92 -21.69
C ILE A 86 24.80 7.20 -21.26
N GLN A 87 24.84 8.21 -22.12
CA GLN A 87 25.50 9.49 -21.85
C GLN A 87 24.65 10.67 -22.33
N THR A 88 24.75 11.81 -21.64
CA THR A 88 24.12 13.08 -22.03
C THR A 88 25.07 13.88 -22.93
N PHE A 89 24.64 14.16 -24.15
CA PHE A 89 25.34 14.96 -25.14
C PHE A 89 24.79 16.40 -25.19
N PRO A 90 25.64 17.44 -25.10
CA PRO A 90 25.21 18.83 -25.25
C PRO A 90 24.45 19.05 -26.56
N GLY A 91 23.30 19.71 -26.48
CA GLY A 91 22.44 20.03 -27.64
C GLY A 91 21.64 18.85 -28.24
N MET A 92 22.03 17.60 -27.99
CA MET A 92 21.35 16.40 -28.55
C MET A 92 20.54 15.60 -27.53
N GLY A 93 20.80 15.76 -26.22
CA GLY A 93 20.11 15.00 -25.16
C GLY A 93 20.84 13.70 -24.83
N ARG A 94 20.12 12.69 -24.29
CA ARG A 94 20.73 11.39 -23.95
C ARG A 94 20.77 10.44 -25.15
N GLY A 95 21.90 9.77 -25.31
CA GLY A 95 22.12 8.71 -26.30
C GLY A 95 22.99 7.60 -25.73
N VAL A 96 23.31 6.61 -26.57
CA VAL A 96 24.24 5.53 -26.24
C VAL A 96 25.61 5.83 -26.85
N VAL A 97 26.68 5.67 -26.07
CA VAL A 97 28.07 5.78 -26.52
C VAL A 97 28.76 4.42 -26.41
N ALA A 98 29.63 4.10 -27.37
CA ALA A 98 30.54 2.96 -27.26
C ALA A 98 31.76 3.37 -26.40
N LEU A 99 32.10 2.53 -25.43
CA LEU A 99 33.30 2.66 -24.59
C LEU A 99 34.50 1.90 -25.18
N GLU A 100 34.22 0.88 -25.99
CA GLU A 100 35.18 -0.05 -26.60
C GLU A 100 34.84 -0.22 -28.09
N SER A 101 35.67 -0.96 -28.83
CA SER A 101 35.37 -1.31 -30.22
C SER A 101 34.16 -2.25 -30.29
N VAL A 102 33.21 -1.91 -31.16
CA VAL A 102 32.06 -2.74 -31.51
C VAL A 102 32.32 -3.34 -32.89
N GLU A 103 32.10 -4.64 -33.01
CA GLU A 103 32.21 -5.39 -34.27
C GLU A 103 30.82 -5.69 -34.84
N GLU A 104 30.74 -6.23 -36.05
CA GLU A 104 29.46 -6.74 -36.58
C GLU A 104 29.00 -7.95 -35.74
N GLU A 105 27.69 -8.15 -35.62
CA GLU A 105 27.04 -9.19 -34.81
C GLU A 105 27.19 -9.08 -33.26
N ASP A 106 27.87 -8.05 -32.71
CA ASP A 106 27.92 -7.75 -31.27
C ASP A 106 26.50 -7.55 -30.66
N GLU A 107 26.10 -8.36 -29.67
CA GLU A 107 24.84 -8.15 -28.95
C GLU A 107 24.96 -7.01 -27.92
N LEU A 108 24.66 -5.78 -28.34
CA LEU A 108 24.78 -4.60 -27.49
C LEU A 108 23.62 -4.38 -26.50
N LEU A 109 22.39 -4.76 -26.89
CA LEU A 109 21.16 -4.42 -26.17
C LEU A 109 20.06 -5.46 -26.41
N PHE A 110 19.58 -6.09 -25.34
CA PHE A 110 18.43 -6.99 -25.36
C PHE A 110 17.22 -6.34 -24.67
N VAL A 111 16.10 -6.18 -25.38
CA VAL A 111 14.86 -5.56 -24.87
C VAL A 111 13.72 -6.60 -24.79
N PRO A 112 13.28 -6.99 -23.58
CA PRO A 112 12.11 -7.83 -23.40
C PRO A 112 10.85 -7.21 -23.98
N LYS A 113 10.06 -7.98 -24.75
CA LYS A 113 8.78 -7.52 -25.31
C LYS A 113 7.74 -7.15 -24.22
N SER A 114 7.94 -7.64 -22.99
CA SER A 114 7.12 -7.34 -21.80
C SER A 114 7.19 -5.88 -21.33
N ILE A 115 8.29 -5.17 -21.59
CA ILE A 115 8.45 -3.75 -21.20
C ILE A 115 8.14 -2.75 -22.33
N ILE A 116 7.83 -3.23 -23.53
CA ILE A 116 7.51 -2.36 -24.67
C ILE A 116 6.05 -1.89 -24.54
N MET A 117 5.86 -0.57 -24.37
CA MET A 117 4.54 0.04 -24.29
C MET A 117 3.94 0.21 -25.70
N TYR A 118 2.95 -0.61 -26.05
CA TYR A 118 2.23 -0.53 -27.32
C TYR A 118 0.93 0.27 -27.18
N VAL A 119 0.68 1.22 -28.10
CA VAL A 119 -0.62 1.90 -28.20
C VAL A 119 -1.63 0.99 -28.91
N LEU A 120 -2.35 0.19 -28.13
CA LEU A 120 -3.47 -0.61 -28.64
C LEU A 120 -4.70 0.27 -28.94
N LEU A 121 -4.77 0.80 -30.16
CA LEU A 121 -6.00 1.39 -30.68
C LEU A 121 -7.10 0.32 -30.73
N LYS A 122 -8.10 0.41 -29.84
CA LYS A 122 -9.24 -0.53 -29.75
C LYS A 122 -10.24 -0.36 -30.91
N ILE A 123 -9.84 -0.69 -32.15
CA ILE A 123 -10.73 -0.75 -33.32
C ILE A 123 -11.49 -2.09 -33.30
N ALA A 124 -12.35 -2.29 -32.29
CA ALA A 124 -13.00 -3.59 -32.04
C ALA A 124 -14.39 -3.49 -31.35
N GLN A 125 -15.23 -2.49 -31.69
CA GLN A 125 -16.58 -2.35 -31.12
C GLN A 125 -17.69 -2.15 -32.18
N TRP A 126 -17.58 -2.81 -33.34
CA TRP A 126 -18.59 -2.72 -34.43
C TRP A 126 -19.01 -4.08 -35.04
N ARG A 127 -18.77 -5.21 -34.35
CA ARG A 127 -19.18 -6.55 -34.85
C ARG A 127 -20.45 -7.15 -34.23
N VAL A 128 -21.06 -6.51 -33.23
CA VAL A 128 -22.27 -7.05 -32.55
C VAL A 128 -23.59 -6.53 -33.15
N LEU A 129 -23.61 -5.29 -33.68
CA LEU A 129 -24.83 -4.70 -34.23
C LEU A 129 -25.29 -5.31 -35.57
N ALA A 130 -24.39 -5.92 -36.35
CA ALA A 130 -24.72 -6.53 -37.64
C ALA A 130 -25.62 -7.79 -37.53
N HIS A 131 -25.72 -8.39 -36.34
CA HIS A 131 -26.46 -9.65 -36.14
C HIS A 131 -27.85 -9.49 -35.54
N LEU A 132 -28.29 -8.25 -35.25
CA LEU A 132 -29.56 -7.91 -34.60
C LEU A 132 -30.54 -7.18 -35.55
N SER A 133 -30.37 -7.32 -36.86
CA SER A 133 -31.32 -6.84 -37.87
C SER A 133 -31.71 -7.93 -38.90
N CYS A 134 -31.55 -9.20 -38.52
CA CYS A 134 -31.96 -10.38 -39.29
C CYS A 134 -32.49 -11.50 -38.37
N CYS A 135 -33.46 -11.14 -37.53
CA CYS A 135 -34.47 -12.00 -36.89
C CYS A 135 -35.69 -11.11 -36.59
#